data_AF-A0A7Y5UYP4-F1
#
_entry.id   AF-A0A7Y5UYP4-F1
#
_cell.length_a   1.000
_cell.length_b   1.000
_cell.length_c   1.000
_cell.angle_alpha   90.00
_cell.angle_beta   90.00
_cell.angle_gamma   90.00
#
_symmetry.space_group_name_H-M   'P 1'
#
loop_
_entity.id
_entity.type
_entity.pdbx_description
1 polymer ?
#
loop_
_entity_poly.entity_id
_entity_poly.type
_entity_poly.pdbx_seq_one_letter_code
_entity_poly.pdbx_strand_id
1 'polypeptide(L)'
;MIKSIQNSVIGIFGVLIKPNLPRLAVIVALVIGVLAGLFWGYNVHETIYYDGQPSALQQTWQNEWVKLLADRYAATTDRDISGNIVDLLQRVDDPLGIVDSLLANPAEIENTGKLQAIRPFAEAAQTSAAAAPQLNDIWMILRPFIMAPLVFAIAALIFVVVYNLLIKPIVVDPLIRRLRGEKTSKEVLEVRKAQQEERRILETRKTDFTTASALGAPLMQRMTTYPAMGGGDFDESFEIEENEMFLGQCGAVVSDGIEMQPGQAMAIEVWLFDKDDFVRTFTKVFVSDYVFNNPSLRARLQEKGDVVLAQPGAVIVLETNTLRVQARVVEMSYGVNAAPPNSTFQRFILELASWRKPQGGMPTAPLPAQTIPAATAPTQPQTFAPAPVFNPAPPQTHVPIPQQPTTMPPMAPPAAPPPRTLPPDDDPFGGTGDFAPIG
;
A
#
# COMPACT_ATOMS: atom_id res chain seq x y z
N MET A 1 -2.43 -29.06 -10.05
CA MET A 1 -2.27 -28.79 -8.60
C MET A 1 -1.22 -27.71 -8.31
N ILE A 2 0.00 -27.79 -8.83
CA ILE A 2 1.10 -26.83 -8.56
C ILE A 2 0.77 -25.38 -8.97
N LYS A 3 0.15 -25.15 -10.14
CA LYS A 3 -0.27 -23.81 -10.59
C LYS A 3 -1.35 -23.14 -9.71
N SER A 4 -2.26 -23.93 -9.13
CA SER A 4 -3.32 -23.41 -8.25
C SER A 4 -2.75 -22.96 -6.90
N ILE A 5 -1.77 -23.69 -6.37
CA ILE A 5 -1.05 -23.32 -5.15
C ILE A 5 -0.23 -22.04 -5.38
N GLN A 6 0.47 -21.93 -6.52
CA GLN A 6 1.21 -20.70 -6.85
C GLN A 6 0.30 -19.47 -6.97
N ASN A 7 -0.85 -19.59 -7.65
CA ASN A 7 -1.81 -18.48 -7.76
C ASN A 7 -2.42 -18.10 -6.41
N SER A 8 -2.66 -19.08 -5.53
CA SER A 8 -3.15 -18.83 -4.18
C SER A 8 -2.09 -18.17 -3.29
N VAL A 9 -0.82 -18.58 -3.38
CA VAL A 9 0.29 -17.97 -2.64
C VAL A 9 0.56 -16.54 -3.12
N ILE A 10 0.51 -16.31 -4.44
CA ILE A 10 0.66 -14.97 -5.03
C ILE A 10 -0.52 -14.07 -4.67
N GLY A 11 -1.75 -14.59 -4.66
CA GLY A 11 -2.95 -13.86 -4.26
C GLY A 11 -2.93 -13.47 -2.78
N ILE A 12 -2.61 -14.42 -1.89
CA ILE A 12 -2.48 -14.15 -0.45
C ILE A 12 -1.34 -13.15 -0.18
N PHE A 13 -0.20 -13.32 -0.84
CA PHE A 13 0.94 -12.42 -0.65
C PHE A 13 0.64 -11.00 -1.16
N GLY A 14 0.03 -10.88 -2.35
CA GLY A 14 -0.29 -9.59 -2.96
C GLY A 14 -1.38 -8.82 -2.24
N VAL A 15 -2.42 -9.50 -1.74
CA VAL A 15 -3.61 -8.88 -1.16
C VAL A 15 -3.52 -8.71 0.36
N LEU A 16 -3.00 -9.70 1.09
CA LEU A 16 -2.96 -9.66 2.56
C LEU A 16 -1.60 -9.25 3.13
N ILE A 17 -0.49 -9.70 2.53
CA ILE A 17 0.85 -9.52 3.13
C ILE A 17 1.49 -8.21 2.67
N LYS A 18 1.52 -7.94 1.36
CA LYS A 18 2.17 -6.76 0.76
C LYS A 18 1.72 -5.41 1.36
N PRO A 19 0.42 -5.16 1.65
CA PRO A 19 -0.01 -3.89 2.24
C PRO A 19 0.42 -3.73 3.71
N ASN A 20 0.65 -4.85 4.41
CA ASN A 20 0.95 -4.90 5.84
C ASN A 20 2.44 -5.06 6.16
N LEU A 21 3.29 -5.13 5.13
CA LEU A 21 4.74 -5.16 5.30
C LEU A 21 5.23 -3.90 6.03
N PRO A 22 6.22 -4.03 6.94
CA PRO A 22 6.79 -2.88 7.62
C PRO A 22 7.35 -1.89 6.60
N ARG A 23 7.08 -0.60 6.85
CA ARG A 23 7.73 0.47 6.09
C ARG A 23 9.24 0.39 6.32
N LEU A 24 10.02 0.86 5.35
CA LEU A 24 11.48 0.94 5.44
C LEU A 24 11.94 1.59 6.76
N ALA A 25 11.25 2.63 7.23
CA ALA A 25 11.54 3.30 8.49
C ALA A 25 11.45 2.37 9.72
N VAL A 26 10.53 1.40 9.74
CA VAL A 26 10.39 0.43 10.85
C VAL A 26 11.56 -0.55 10.85
N ILE A 27 11.98 -0.99 9.66
CA ILE A 27 13.15 -1.87 9.51
C ILE A 27 14.41 -1.14 9.98
N VAL A 28 14.60 0.12 9.56
CA VAL A 28 15.72 0.95 9.99
C VAL A 28 15.71 1.17 11.51
N ALA A 29 14.55 1.48 12.10
CA ALA A 29 14.42 1.65 13.55
C ALA A 29 14.75 0.36 14.32
N LEU A 30 14.35 -0.81 13.79
CA LEU A 30 14.67 -2.10 14.39
C LEU A 30 16.17 -2.37 14.39
N VAL A 31 16.84 -2.12 13.26
CA VAL A 31 18.30 -2.29 13.15
C VAL A 31 19.02 -1.36 14.13
N ILE A 32 18.63 -0.08 14.18
CA ILE A 32 19.20 0.89 15.13
C ILE A 32 18.98 0.43 16.58
N GLY A 33 17.79 -0.07 16.91
CA GLY A 33 17.47 -0.57 18.25
C GLY A 33 18.33 -1.77 18.66
N VAL A 34 18.58 -2.71 17.75
CA VAL A 34 19.47 -3.84 17.99
C VAL A 34 20.91 -3.38 18.22
N LEU A 35 21.41 -2.47 17.39
CA LEU A 35 22.77 -1.92 17.55
C LEU A 35 22.91 -1.16 18.88
N ALA A 36 21.92 -0.35 19.25
CA ALA A 36 21.90 0.37 20.51
C ALA A 36 21.84 -0.58 21.72
N GLY A 37 21.03 -1.64 21.65
CA GLY A 37 20.95 -2.68 22.69
C GLY A 37 22.27 -3.44 22.85
N LEU A 38 22.94 -3.77 21.74
CA LEU A 38 24.25 -4.40 21.75
C LEU A 38 25.29 -3.46 22.38
N PHE A 39 25.30 -2.18 21.98
CA PHE A 39 26.18 -1.18 22.57
C PHE A 39 25.98 -1.09 24.10
N TRP A 40 24.72 -1.05 24.55
CA TRP A 40 24.38 -1.01 25.97
C TRP A 40 24.86 -2.25 26.73
N GLY A 41 24.56 -3.45 26.20
CA GLY A 41 24.91 -4.71 26.86
C GLY A 41 26.40 -4.94 27.01
N TYR A 42 27.23 -4.35 26.14
CA TYR A 42 28.69 -4.50 26.20
C TYR A 42 29.42 -3.34 26.88
N ASN A 43 28.89 -2.10 26.83
CA ASN A 43 29.61 -0.93 27.35
C ASN A 43 29.01 -0.36 28.64
N VAL A 44 27.72 -0.60 28.91
CA VAL A 44 27.02 0.00 30.06
C VAL A 44 26.78 -1.02 31.15
N HIS A 45 26.40 -2.24 30.78
CA HIS A 45 26.15 -3.31 31.74
C HIS A 45 26.94 -4.56 31.37
N GLU A 46 28.23 -4.54 31.68
CA GLU A 46 29.12 -5.67 31.44
C GLU A 46 28.58 -6.95 32.12
N THR A 47 28.65 -8.06 31.39
CA THR A 47 28.24 -9.37 31.90
C THR A 47 29.39 -9.98 32.66
N ILE A 48 29.23 -10.13 33.97
CA ILE A 48 30.21 -10.78 34.85
C ILE A 48 29.86 -12.26 34.95
N TYR A 49 30.82 -13.12 34.60
CA TYR A 49 30.68 -14.56 34.77
C TYR A 49 31.26 -14.98 36.13
N TYR A 50 30.52 -15.82 36.85
CA TYR A 50 30.96 -16.41 38.12
C TYR A 50 31.26 -17.90 37.92
N ASP A 51 32.05 -18.48 38.82
CA ASP A 51 32.37 -19.92 38.86
C ASP A 51 33.08 -20.46 37.60
N GLY A 52 33.92 -19.63 36.97
CA GLY A 52 34.76 -20.05 35.86
C GLY A 52 35.80 -21.10 36.27
N GLN A 53 35.98 -22.13 35.44
CA GLN A 53 37.05 -23.11 35.64
C GLN A 53 38.43 -22.52 35.31
N PRO A 54 39.51 -22.96 35.98
CA PRO A 54 40.88 -22.52 35.67
C PRO A 54 41.27 -22.65 34.19
N SER A 55 40.77 -23.65 33.46
CA SER A 55 40.96 -23.83 32.02
C SER A 55 40.41 -22.69 31.15
N ALA A 56 39.46 -21.88 31.67
CA ALA A 56 38.91 -20.72 30.99
C ALA A 56 39.70 -19.43 31.22
N LEU A 57 40.72 -19.46 32.10
CA LEU A 57 41.59 -18.31 32.35
C LEU A 57 42.54 -18.06 31.18
N GLN A 58 43.04 -16.83 31.05
CA GLN A 58 44.14 -16.54 30.13
C GLN A 58 45.40 -17.33 30.52
N GLN A 59 46.24 -17.69 29.55
CA GLN A 59 47.46 -18.49 29.76
C GLN A 59 48.34 -18.00 30.92
N THR A 60 48.53 -16.68 31.07
CA THR A 60 49.30 -16.09 32.17
C THR A 60 48.72 -16.42 33.55
N TRP A 61 47.40 -16.40 33.70
CA TRP A 61 46.71 -16.77 34.94
C TRP A 61 46.68 -18.27 35.18
N GLN A 62 46.63 -19.08 34.11
CA GLN A 62 46.81 -20.54 34.22
C GLN A 62 48.22 -20.89 34.73
N ASN A 63 49.24 -20.19 34.23
CA ASN A 63 50.61 -20.33 34.69
C ASN A 63 50.74 -19.98 36.19
N GLU A 64 50.16 -18.85 36.63
CA GLU A 64 50.14 -18.47 38.04
C GLU A 64 49.39 -19.48 38.92
N TRP A 65 48.28 -20.03 38.43
CA TRP A 65 47.54 -21.08 39.13
C TRP A 65 48.42 -22.33 39.38
N VAL A 66 49.15 -22.79 38.37
CA VAL A 66 50.08 -23.93 38.49
C VAL A 66 51.23 -23.62 39.45
N LYS A 67 51.76 -22.39 39.46
CA LYS A 67 52.78 -21.97 40.44
C LYS A 67 52.24 -22.01 41.87
N LEU A 68 51.02 -21.53 42.09
CA LEU A 68 50.36 -21.58 43.41
C LEU A 68 50.16 -23.02 43.90
N LEU A 69 49.86 -23.96 42.98
CA LEU A 69 49.80 -25.38 43.32
C LEU A 69 51.17 -25.96 43.68
N ALA A 70 52.22 -25.57 42.96
CA ALA A 70 53.61 -25.95 43.27
C ALA A 70 54.04 -25.41 44.64
N ASP A 71 53.71 -24.16 44.94
CA ASP A 71 53.96 -23.53 46.24
C ASP A 71 53.20 -24.22 47.37
N ARG A 72 51.92 -24.56 47.13
CA ARG A 72 51.11 -25.28 48.11
C ARG A 72 51.65 -26.67 48.38
N TYR A 73 52.15 -27.36 47.38
CA TYR A 73 52.78 -28.67 47.55
C TYR A 73 54.12 -28.58 48.29
N ALA A 74 54.90 -27.54 47.99
CA ALA A 74 56.18 -27.29 48.66
C ALA A 74 56.02 -26.84 50.13
N ALA A 75 54.88 -26.26 50.50
CA ALA A 75 54.54 -25.91 51.86
C ALA A 75 54.24 -27.18 52.68
N THR A 76 55.28 -27.76 53.29
CA THR A 76 55.24 -28.97 54.12
C THR A 76 54.02 -28.97 55.04
N THR A 77 53.11 -29.93 54.82
CA THR A 77 51.92 -30.14 55.65
C THR A 77 51.91 -31.59 56.11
N ASP A 78 51.44 -31.88 57.33
CA ASP A 78 51.35 -33.25 57.90
C ASP A 78 50.36 -34.18 57.17
N ARG A 79 49.76 -33.75 56.05
CA ARG A 79 48.78 -34.50 55.26
C ARG A 79 49.26 -34.64 53.83
N ASP A 80 49.10 -35.83 53.28
CA ASP A 80 49.26 -36.07 51.85
C ASP A 80 48.18 -35.30 51.07
N ILE A 81 48.62 -34.39 50.22
CA ILE A 81 47.77 -33.57 49.34
C ILE A 81 47.98 -33.89 47.86
N SER A 82 48.77 -34.90 47.51
CA SER A 82 49.08 -35.24 46.11
C SER A 82 47.84 -35.50 45.27
N GLY A 83 46.84 -36.21 45.82
CA GLY A 83 45.56 -36.44 45.13
C GLY A 83 44.77 -35.15 44.86
N ASN A 84 44.84 -34.17 45.75
CA ASN A 84 44.18 -32.87 45.57
C ASN A 84 44.90 -32.03 44.50
N ILE A 85 46.23 -32.06 44.48
CA ILE A 85 47.01 -31.40 43.42
C ILE A 85 46.67 -31.97 42.05
N VAL A 86 46.52 -33.29 41.92
CA VAL A 86 46.08 -33.92 40.67
C VAL A 86 44.67 -33.45 40.26
N ASP A 87 43.69 -33.44 41.17
CA ASP A 87 42.31 -32.93 40.87
C ASP A 87 42.32 -31.46 40.42
N LEU A 88 43.14 -30.62 41.06
CA LEU A 88 43.22 -29.21 40.72
C LEU A 88 43.97 -28.96 39.40
N LEU A 89 44.98 -29.78 39.07
CA LEU A 89 45.67 -29.73 37.78
C LEU A 89 44.78 -30.22 36.64
N GLN A 90 43.88 -31.18 36.89
CA GLN A 90 42.89 -31.63 35.91
C GLN A 90 41.93 -30.49 35.49
N ARG A 91 41.81 -29.41 36.27
CA ARG A 91 40.92 -28.28 35.95
C ARG A 91 41.56 -27.23 35.04
N VAL A 92 42.84 -27.38 34.71
CA VAL A 92 43.61 -26.48 33.82
C VAL A 92 43.77 -27.15 32.46
N ASP A 93 43.90 -26.35 31.40
CA ASP A 93 44.22 -26.86 30.07
C ASP A 93 45.71 -27.20 29.97
N ASP A 94 46.01 -28.37 29.41
CA ASP A 94 47.39 -28.87 29.23
C ASP A 94 48.35 -28.66 30.44
N PRO A 95 48.04 -29.23 31.63
CA PRO A 95 48.82 -28.99 32.85
C PRO A 95 50.29 -29.42 32.71
N LEU A 96 50.58 -30.47 31.95
CA LEU A 96 51.95 -30.91 31.71
C LEU A 96 52.73 -29.91 30.84
N GLY A 97 52.12 -29.44 29.74
CA GLY A 97 52.71 -28.42 28.88
C GLY A 97 53.00 -27.12 29.63
N ILE A 98 52.09 -26.71 30.53
CA ILE A 98 52.31 -25.54 31.39
C ILE A 98 53.52 -25.74 32.30
N VAL A 99 53.60 -26.88 33.01
CA VAL A 99 54.75 -27.16 33.90
C VAL A 99 56.06 -27.19 33.13
N ASP A 100 56.10 -27.88 31.99
CA ASP A 100 57.31 -27.96 31.16
C ASP A 100 57.70 -26.56 30.60
N SER A 101 56.72 -25.72 30.24
CA SER A 101 56.98 -24.34 29.81
C SER A 101 57.54 -23.45 30.92
N LEU A 102 57.06 -23.64 32.16
CA LEU A 102 57.52 -22.89 33.33
C LEU A 102 58.91 -23.35 33.78
N LEU A 103 59.21 -24.65 33.69
CA LEU A 103 60.53 -25.20 33.95
C LEU A 103 61.58 -24.71 32.93
N ALA A 104 61.18 -24.49 31.69
CA ALA A 104 62.04 -23.93 30.65
C ALA A 104 62.23 -22.41 30.76
N ASN A 105 61.44 -21.72 31.59
CA ASN A 105 61.48 -20.27 31.70
C ASN A 105 62.62 -19.80 32.63
N PRO A 106 63.63 -19.05 32.14
CA PRO A 106 64.75 -18.58 32.95
C PRO A 106 64.35 -17.57 34.05
N ALA A 107 63.13 -17.02 34.00
CA ALA A 107 62.62 -16.15 35.06
C ALA A 107 62.13 -16.93 36.30
N GLU A 108 61.95 -18.26 36.22
CA GLU A 108 61.32 -19.08 37.26
C GLU A 108 62.32 -19.95 38.04
N ILE A 109 63.58 -19.53 38.12
CA ILE A 109 64.68 -20.29 38.77
C ILE A 109 64.35 -20.63 40.24
N GLU A 110 63.69 -19.72 40.96
CA GLU A 110 63.30 -19.93 42.36
C GLU A 110 62.19 -20.97 42.53
N ASN A 111 61.35 -21.15 41.50
CA ASN A 111 60.21 -22.07 41.51
C ASN A 111 60.52 -23.40 40.83
N THR A 112 61.66 -23.54 40.14
CA THR A 112 62.04 -24.74 39.38
C THR A 112 61.98 -26.01 40.25
N GLY A 113 62.49 -25.97 41.48
CA GLY A 113 62.45 -27.12 42.39
C GLY A 113 61.02 -27.55 42.76
N LYS A 114 60.12 -26.57 42.96
CA LYS A 114 58.72 -26.81 43.31
C LYS A 114 57.93 -27.34 42.11
N LEU A 115 58.17 -26.77 40.93
CA LEU A 115 57.58 -27.20 39.67
C LEU A 115 58.03 -28.62 39.29
N GLN A 116 59.31 -28.95 39.49
CA GLN A 116 59.83 -30.29 39.26
C GLN A 116 59.14 -31.33 40.16
N ALA A 117 58.79 -30.95 41.39
CA ALA A 117 58.12 -31.82 42.34
C ALA A 117 56.66 -32.13 41.96
N ILE A 118 55.98 -31.21 41.26
CA ILE A 118 54.58 -31.42 40.80
C ILE A 118 54.46 -31.97 39.38
N ARG A 119 55.56 -32.03 38.61
CA ARG A 119 55.59 -32.61 37.27
C ARG A 119 54.96 -34.00 37.15
N PRO A 120 55.25 -35.00 38.01
CA PRO A 120 54.59 -36.31 37.89
C PRO A 120 53.07 -36.25 38.15
N PHE A 121 52.60 -35.26 38.94
CA PHE A 121 51.17 -35.04 39.14
C PHE A 121 50.52 -34.40 37.91
N ALA A 122 51.24 -33.52 37.21
CA ALA A 122 50.80 -32.97 35.94
C ALA A 122 50.70 -34.06 34.85
N GLU A 123 51.67 -34.99 34.79
CA GLU A 123 51.60 -36.16 33.89
C GLU A 123 50.38 -37.03 34.19
N ALA A 124 50.08 -37.28 35.47
CA ALA A 124 48.89 -38.03 35.88
C ALA A 124 47.58 -37.29 35.54
N ALA A 125 47.56 -35.95 35.69
CA ALA A 125 46.40 -35.11 35.40
C ALA A 125 46.11 -34.97 33.91
N GLN A 126 47.13 -35.03 33.04
CA GLN A 126 47.05 -34.76 31.60
C GLN A 126 45.94 -35.54 30.90
N THR A 127 45.75 -36.81 31.26
CA THR A 127 44.77 -37.69 30.62
C THR A 127 43.31 -37.27 30.85
N SER A 128 43.06 -36.48 31.89
CA SER A 128 41.73 -36.01 32.30
C SER A 128 41.68 -34.48 32.40
N ALA A 129 42.62 -33.78 31.75
CA ALA A 129 42.71 -32.33 31.79
C ALA A 129 41.50 -31.67 31.11
N ALA A 130 41.04 -30.56 31.70
CA ALA A 130 39.94 -29.76 31.19
C ALA A 130 40.42 -28.99 29.95
N ALA A 131 39.79 -29.22 28.81
CA ALA A 131 40.10 -28.48 27.59
C ALA A 131 39.61 -27.03 27.70
N ALA A 132 40.47 -26.07 27.35
CA ALA A 132 40.02 -24.68 27.21
C ALA A 132 39.01 -24.56 26.06
N PRO A 133 38.08 -23.60 26.13
CA PRO A 133 37.21 -23.27 25.00
C PRO A 133 38.06 -22.82 23.80
N GLN A 134 38.22 -23.70 22.82
CA GLN A 134 39.00 -23.44 21.62
C GLN A 134 38.19 -22.54 20.67
N LEU A 135 38.60 -21.28 20.55
CA LEU A 135 38.00 -20.25 19.70
C LEU A 135 38.59 -20.26 18.27
N ASN A 136 38.85 -21.44 17.73
CA ASN A 136 39.66 -21.59 16.51
C ASN A 136 38.84 -21.34 15.24
N ASP A 137 37.51 -21.44 15.34
CA ASP A 137 36.61 -21.27 14.22
C ASP A 137 35.86 -19.93 14.32
N ILE A 138 36.27 -19.01 13.45
CA ILE A 138 35.63 -17.70 13.26
C ILE A 138 34.12 -17.88 13.03
N TRP A 139 33.69 -18.95 12.34
CA TRP A 139 32.28 -19.23 12.12
C TRP A 139 31.55 -19.60 13.41
N MET A 140 32.18 -20.31 14.34
CA MET A 140 31.57 -20.68 15.61
C MET A 140 31.40 -19.47 16.53
N ILE A 141 32.33 -18.52 16.47
CA ILE A 141 32.25 -17.23 17.17
C ILE A 141 31.13 -16.38 16.58
N LEU A 142 31.08 -16.25 15.25
CA LEU A 142 30.16 -15.32 14.59
C LEU A 142 28.72 -15.84 14.50
N ARG A 143 28.52 -17.17 14.54
CA ARG A 143 27.21 -17.82 14.44
C ARG A 143 26.16 -17.25 15.41
N PRO A 144 26.39 -17.17 16.74
CA PRO A 144 25.40 -16.58 17.64
C PRO A 144 25.12 -15.11 17.33
N PHE A 145 26.15 -14.33 16.94
CA PHE A 145 26.00 -12.91 16.61
C PHE A 145 25.30 -12.65 15.28
N ILE A 146 25.22 -13.62 14.38
CA ILE A 146 24.47 -13.51 13.13
C ILE A 146 23.08 -14.13 13.29
N MET A 147 23.01 -15.34 13.85
CA MET A 147 21.77 -16.10 13.95
C MET A 147 20.79 -15.50 14.96
N ALA A 148 21.26 -15.02 16.12
CA ALA A 148 20.38 -14.42 17.11
C ALA A 148 19.67 -13.16 16.58
N PRO A 149 20.36 -12.15 16.01
CA PRO A 149 19.68 -10.99 15.45
C PRO A 149 18.87 -11.34 14.20
N LEU A 150 19.29 -12.32 13.39
CA LEU A 150 18.50 -12.77 12.25
C LEU A 150 17.17 -13.40 12.69
N VAL A 151 17.20 -14.31 13.66
CA VAL A 151 16.00 -14.93 14.22
C VAL A 151 15.11 -13.87 14.89
N PHE A 152 15.71 -12.94 15.63
CA PHE A 152 14.97 -11.83 16.23
C PHE A 152 14.32 -10.92 15.18
N ALA A 153 15.05 -10.57 14.11
CA ALA A 153 14.53 -9.76 13.02
C ALA A 153 13.38 -10.46 12.28
N ILE A 154 13.49 -11.78 12.05
CA ILE A 154 12.42 -12.59 11.47
C ILE A 154 11.21 -12.63 12.40
N ALA A 155 11.42 -12.90 13.69
CA ALA A 155 10.34 -12.92 14.68
C ALA A 155 9.63 -11.56 14.79
N ALA A 156 10.38 -10.46 14.79
CA ALA A 156 9.84 -9.11 14.81
C ALA A 156 9.08 -8.78 13.50
N LEU A 157 9.58 -9.21 12.35
CA LEU A 157 8.88 -9.06 11.07
C LEU A 157 7.54 -9.80 11.08
N ILE A 158 7.54 -11.06 11.51
CA ILE A 158 6.32 -11.86 11.67
C ILE A 158 5.37 -11.16 12.65
N PHE A 159 5.88 -10.71 13.79
CA PHE A 159 5.11 -10.00 14.78
C PHE A 159 4.46 -8.73 14.22
N VAL A 160 5.17 -7.91 13.44
CA VAL A 160 4.62 -6.70 12.82
C VAL A 160 3.50 -7.04 11.85
N VAL A 161 3.66 -8.08 11.02
CA VAL A 161 2.62 -8.51 10.08
C VAL A 161 1.39 -9.02 10.83
N VAL A 162 1.58 -9.89 11.83
CA VAL A 162 0.50 -10.42 12.70
C VAL A 162 -0.20 -9.29 13.46
N TYR A 163 0.58 -8.33 13.99
CA TYR A 163 0.04 -7.17 14.70
C TYR A 163 -0.80 -6.30 13.77
N ASN A 164 -0.33 -5.99 12.57
CA ASN A 164 -1.07 -5.18 11.61
C ASN A 164 -2.34 -5.87 11.10
N LEU A 165 -2.33 -7.21 10.98
CA LEU A 165 -3.44 -7.98 10.42
C LEU A 165 -4.50 -8.37 11.47
N LEU A 166 -4.09 -8.76 12.68
CA LEU A 166 -5.01 -9.25 13.72
C LEU A 166 -5.24 -8.22 14.84
N ILE A 167 -4.17 -7.65 15.40
CA ILE A 167 -4.27 -6.88 16.64
C ILE A 167 -4.72 -5.44 16.38
N LYS A 168 -4.16 -4.80 15.35
CA LYS A 168 -4.44 -3.42 15.00
C LYS A 168 -5.92 -3.16 14.66
N PRO A 169 -6.57 -3.90 13.75
CA PRO A 169 -7.97 -3.64 13.40
C PRO A 169 -8.96 -4.00 14.51
N ILE A 170 -8.64 -5.02 15.34
CA ILE A 170 -9.56 -5.53 16.37
C ILE A 170 -9.46 -4.75 17.67
N VAL A 171 -8.25 -4.36 18.08
CA VAL A 171 -7.99 -3.80 19.41
C VAL A 171 -7.57 -2.33 19.31
N VAL A 172 -6.56 -2.04 18.49
CA VAL A 172 -5.89 -0.73 18.50
C VAL A 172 -6.73 0.35 17.83
N ASP A 173 -7.24 0.10 16.63
CA ASP A 173 -8.09 1.05 15.90
C ASP A 173 -9.36 1.43 16.66
N PRO A 174 -10.16 0.49 17.22
CA PRO A 174 -11.33 0.85 18.03
C PRO A 174 -10.95 1.51 19.37
N LEU A 175 -9.84 1.11 20.01
CA LEU A 175 -9.39 1.73 21.25
C LEU A 175 -8.89 3.17 21.02
N ILE A 176 -8.12 3.42 19.96
CA ILE A 176 -7.71 4.77 19.56
C ILE A 176 -8.93 5.60 19.17
N ARG A 177 -9.91 5.04 18.46
CA ARG A 177 -11.17 5.75 18.16
C ARG A 177 -11.95 6.13 19.42
N ARG A 178 -11.92 5.28 20.47
CA ARG A 178 -12.54 5.56 21.77
C ARG A 178 -11.75 6.58 22.61
N LEU A 179 -10.42 6.46 22.66
CA LEU A 179 -9.52 7.33 23.43
C LEU A 179 -9.35 8.71 22.79
N ARG A 180 -9.29 8.77 21.47
CA ARG A 180 -9.11 10.03 20.72
C ARG A 180 -10.42 10.81 20.58
N GLY A 181 -11.53 10.30 21.14
CA GLY A 181 -12.82 10.96 21.26
C GLY A 181 -13.19 11.75 20.01
N GLU A 182 -13.76 11.07 19.02
CA GLU A 182 -14.26 11.59 17.73
C GLU A 182 -14.28 13.13 17.61
N LYS A 183 -13.11 13.75 17.42
CA LYS A 183 -13.02 15.05 16.78
C LYS A 183 -13.05 14.78 15.28
N THR A 184 -14.15 14.23 14.81
CA THR A 184 -14.62 14.46 13.45
C THR A 184 -14.66 15.98 13.36
N SER A 185 -13.72 16.59 12.64
CA SER A 185 -13.77 18.03 12.38
C SER A 185 -15.19 18.35 11.91
N LYS A 186 -15.75 19.48 12.33
CA LYS A 186 -17.11 19.89 11.93
C LYS A 186 -17.30 19.73 10.41
N GLU A 187 -16.24 20.00 9.65
CA GLU A 187 -16.09 19.75 8.22
C GLU A 187 -16.32 18.29 7.77
N VAL A 188 -15.73 17.27 8.41
CA VAL A 188 -15.95 15.86 8.03
C VAL A 188 -17.36 15.39 8.38
N LEU A 189 -17.95 15.93 9.46
CA LEU A 189 -19.35 15.71 9.81
C LEU A 189 -20.29 16.38 8.80
N GLU A 190 -19.99 17.59 8.36
CA GLU A 190 -20.72 18.34 7.34
C GLU A 190 -20.62 17.68 5.97
N VAL A 191 -19.44 17.21 5.56
CA VAL A 191 -19.25 16.45 4.31
C VAL A 191 -20.03 15.13 4.34
N ARG A 192 -20.03 14.40 5.47
CA ARG A 192 -20.88 13.19 5.60
C ARG A 192 -22.37 13.50 5.53
N LYS A 193 -22.82 14.59 6.17
CA LYS A 193 -24.22 15.02 6.13
C LYS A 193 -24.62 15.44 4.71
N ALA A 194 -23.78 16.21 4.02
CA ALA A 194 -24.00 16.63 2.64
C ALA A 194 -24.06 15.42 1.69
N GLN A 195 -23.16 14.45 1.85
CA GLN A 195 -23.19 13.20 1.06
C GLN A 195 -24.43 12.34 1.37
N GLN A 196 -24.86 12.28 2.63
CA GLN A 196 -26.08 11.57 3.02
C GLN A 196 -27.33 12.26 2.46
N GLU A 197 -27.36 13.58 2.45
CA GLU A 197 -28.45 14.38 1.90
C GLU A 197 -28.50 14.26 0.37
N GLU A 198 -27.36 14.31 -0.32
CA GLU A 198 -27.29 14.06 -1.76
C GLU A 198 -27.79 12.66 -2.12
N ARG A 199 -27.41 11.63 -1.34
CA ARG A 199 -27.93 10.27 -1.50
C ARG A 199 -29.45 10.20 -1.32
N ARG A 200 -30.01 10.89 -0.32
CA ARG A 200 -31.48 10.97 -0.11
C ARG A 200 -32.20 11.68 -1.26
N ILE A 201 -31.60 12.76 -1.79
CA ILE A 201 -32.15 13.48 -2.94
C ILE A 201 -32.13 12.58 -4.18
N LEU A 202 -31.06 11.81 -4.39
CA LEU A 202 -30.96 10.84 -5.47
C LEU A 202 -31.96 9.69 -5.31
N GLU A 203 -32.16 9.18 -4.10
CA GLU A 203 -33.19 8.18 -3.80
C GLU A 203 -34.61 8.69 -4.09
N THR A 204 -34.88 9.98 -3.82
CA THR A 204 -36.17 10.62 -4.13
C THR A 204 -36.39 10.79 -5.64
N ARG A 205 -35.31 10.85 -6.43
CA ARG A 205 -35.37 10.97 -7.90
C ARG A 205 -35.40 9.63 -8.63
N LYS A 206 -35.25 8.51 -7.92
CA LYS A 206 -35.40 7.18 -8.51
C LYS A 206 -36.80 7.01 -9.07
N THR A 207 -36.88 6.42 -10.25
CA THR A 207 -38.16 6.11 -10.88
C THR A 207 -38.81 4.97 -10.11
N ASP A 208 -40.10 5.09 -9.80
CA ASP A 208 -40.88 3.97 -9.30
C ASP A 208 -41.24 3.02 -10.46
N PHE A 209 -40.40 2.02 -10.66
CA PHE A 209 -40.60 1.01 -11.69
C PHE A 209 -41.63 -0.06 -11.31
N THR A 210 -42.07 -0.12 -10.05
CA THR A 210 -43.06 -1.12 -9.60
C THR A 210 -44.44 -0.89 -10.25
N THR A 211 -44.74 0.37 -10.58
CA THR A 211 -45.99 0.77 -11.23
C THR A 211 -45.84 1.06 -12.73
N ALA A 212 -44.61 1.34 -13.19
CA ALA A 212 -44.34 1.86 -14.54
C ALA A 212 -43.90 0.80 -15.57
N SER A 213 -43.43 -0.38 -15.13
CA SER A 213 -42.92 -1.41 -16.05
C SER A 213 -43.89 -2.58 -16.19
N ALA A 214 -44.22 -2.94 -17.43
CA ALA A 214 -45.01 -4.14 -17.75
C ALA A 214 -44.32 -5.46 -17.34
N LEU A 215 -43.04 -5.40 -16.95
CA LEU A 215 -42.22 -6.53 -16.50
C LEU A 215 -42.16 -6.68 -14.97
N GLY A 216 -42.91 -5.86 -14.22
CA GLY A 216 -42.91 -5.88 -12.75
C GLY A 216 -41.72 -5.14 -12.13
N ALA A 217 -41.43 -5.45 -10.86
CA ALA A 217 -40.33 -4.83 -10.13
C ALA A 217 -38.97 -5.22 -10.75
N PRO A 218 -38.02 -4.28 -10.84
CA PRO A 218 -36.70 -4.57 -11.40
C PRO A 218 -35.91 -5.52 -10.48
N LEU A 219 -35.15 -6.43 -11.08
CA LEU A 219 -34.21 -7.31 -10.37
C LEU A 219 -33.06 -6.51 -9.76
N MET A 220 -32.64 -5.46 -10.46
CA MET A 220 -31.60 -4.55 -10.03
C MET A 220 -32.00 -3.12 -10.40
N GLN A 221 -31.86 -2.19 -9.45
CA GLN A 221 -31.97 -0.74 -9.70
C GLN A 221 -30.81 -0.01 -9.04
N ARG A 222 -29.93 0.60 -9.85
CA ARG A 222 -28.71 1.30 -9.40
C ARG A 222 -28.65 2.69 -10.00
N MET A 223 -28.07 3.61 -9.23
CA MET A 223 -27.80 4.96 -9.69
C MET A 223 -26.28 5.12 -9.75
N THR A 224 -25.75 5.49 -10.91
CA THR A 224 -24.34 5.80 -11.09
C THR A 224 -24.15 7.27 -11.38
N THR A 225 -23.03 7.82 -10.93
CA THR A 225 -22.69 9.22 -11.12
C THR A 225 -21.29 9.31 -11.70
N TYR A 226 -21.16 9.95 -12.85
CA TYR A 226 -19.88 10.34 -13.41
C TYR A 226 -19.24 11.43 -12.52
N PRO A 227 -18.04 11.19 -11.94
CA PRO A 227 -17.43 12.14 -11.02
C PRO A 227 -16.88 13.37 -11.76
N ALA A 228 -17.36 14.55 -11.39
CA ALA A 228 -16.83 15.82 -11.85
C ALA A 228 -15.39 15.99 -11.33
N MET A 229 -14.41 16.05 -12.23
CA MET A 229 -12.96 16.28 -11.98
C MET A 229 -12.14 15.07 -11.49
N GLY A 230 -11.49 14.38 -12.44
CA GLY A 230 -10.17 13.77 -12.28
C GLY A 230 -10.05 12.54 -11.37
N GLY A 231 -11.15 11.98 -10.88
CA GLY A 231 -11.17 10.81 -10.00
C GLY A 231 -11.48 9.51 -10.72
N GLY A 232 -10.61 9.08 -11.65
CA GLY A 232 -10.62 7.73 -12.24
C GLY A 232 -11.41 7.54 -13.53
N ASP A 233 -11.21 6.37 -14.14
CA ASP A 233 -11.98 5.87 -15.29
C ASP A 233 -13.38 5.53 -14.79
N PHE A 234 -14.41 6.20 -15.29
CA PHE A 234 -15.79 5.83 -14.98
C PHE A 234 -16.11 4.53 -15.71
N ASP A 235 -16.07 3.42 -14.96
CA ASP A 235 -16.37 2.05 -15.37
C ASP A 235 -17.10 1.35 -14.23
N GLU A 236 -18.43 1.50 -14.21
CA GLU A 236 -19.30 0.93 -13.19
C GLU A 236 -19.99 -0.31 -13.74
N SER A 237 -19.91 -1.42 -13.01
CA SER A 237 -20.53 -2.69 -13.37
C SER A 237 -21.35 -3.28 -12.22
N PHE A 238 -22.48 -3.88 -12.55
CA PHE A 238 -23.43 -4.43 -11.60
C PHE A 238 -23.90 -5.80 -12.05
N GLU A 239 -23.92 -6.73 -11.11
CA GLU A 239 -24.43 -8.08 -11.28
C GLU A 239 -25.97 -8.06 -11.26
N ILE A 240 -26.56 -8.83 -12.18
CA ILE A 240 -28.00 -9.06 -12.26
C ILE A 240 -28.25 -10.47 -11.72
N GLU A 241 -28.88 -10.53 -10.56
CA GLU A 241 -29.15 -11.78 -9.85
C GLU A 241 -30.63 -11.93 -9.54
N GLU A 242 -31.09 -13.18 -9.50
CA GLU A 242 -32.43 -13.54 -9.03
C GLU A 242 -32.29 -14.74 -8.09
N ASN A 243 -32.73 -14.59 -6.83
CA ASN A 243 -32.60 -15.62 -5.79
C ASN A 243 -31.16 -16.18 -5.66
N GLU A 244 -30.16 -15.29 -5.64
CA GLU A 244 -28.72 -15.61 -5.58
C GLU A 244 -28.18 -16.37 -6.81
N MET A 245 -28.96 -16.49 -7.88
CA MET A 245 -28.51 -17.04 -9.16
C MET A 245 -28.09 -15.91 -10.09
N PHE A 246 -26.83 -15.94 -10.53
CA PHE A 246 -26.30 -15.02 -11.53
C PHE A 246 -26.99 -15.19 -12.89
N LEU A 247 -27.59 -14.12 -13.41
CA LEU A 247 -28.25 -14.09 -14.71
C LEU A 247 -27.45 -13.30 -15.76
N GLY A 248 -26.65 -12.33 -15.33
CA GLY A 248 -25.88 -11.50 -16.24
C GLY A 248 -25.26 -10.28 -15.54
N GLN A 249 -24.71 -9.37 -16.31
CA GLN A 249 -24.07 -8.16 -15.81
C GLN A 249 -24.43 -6.97 -16.71
N CYS A 250 -24.61 -5.79 -16.13
CA CYS A 250 -24.74 -4.56 -16.89
C CYS A 250 -23.89 -3.46 -16.27
N GLY A 251 -23.52 -2.48 -17.08
CA GLY A 251 -22.66 -1.40 -16.62
C GLY A 251 -22.72 -0.16 -17.49
N ALA A 252 -22.02 0.87 -17.04
CA ALA A 252 -21.80 2.10 -17.78
C ALA A 252 -20.32 2.48 -17.71
N VAL A 253 -19.74 2.82 -18.85
CA VAL A 253 -18.32 3.14 -19.00
C VAL A 253 -18.12 4.35 -19.91
N VAL A 254 -17.05 5.11 -19.74
CA VAL A 254 -16.66 6.15 -20.72
C VAL A 254 -16.28 5.49 -22.04
N SER A 255 -16.79 6.00 -23.15
CA SER A 255 -16.48 5.45 -24.47
C SER A 255 -15.04 5.77 -24.90
N ASP A 256 -14.33 4.75 -25.38
CA ASP A 256 -12.98 4.85 -25.97
C ASP A 256 -13.01 5.13 -27.49
N GLY A 257 -14.21 5.34 -28.07
CA GLY A 257 -14.35 5.54 -29.53
C GLY A 257 -13.93 6.93 -30.03
N ILE A 258 -13.58 7.85 -29.12
CA ILE A 258 -13.16 9.21 -29.43
C ILE A 258 -11.97 9.55 -28.54
N GLU A 259 -10.96 10.21 -29.10
CA GLU A 259 -9.82 10.71 -28.31
C GLU A 259 -10.29 11.80 -27.34
N MET A 260 -10.09 11.57 -26.04
CA MET A 260 -10.55 12.47 -24.97
C MET A 260 -9.40 12.83 -24.05
N GLN A 261 -9.48 14.02 -23.44
CA GLN A 261 -8.60 14.35 -22.33
C GLN A 261 -9.02 13.55 -21.09
N PRO A 262 -8.07 13.13 -20.22
CA PRO A 262 -8.39 12.44 -19.00
C PRO A 262 -9.40 13.23 -18.15
N GLY A 263 -10.51 12.58 -17.78
CA GLY A 263 -11.59 13.22 -17.01
C GLY A 263 -12.53 14.12 -17.82
N GLN A 264 -12.53 14.02 -19.15
CA GLN A 264 -13.45 14.74 -20.05
C GLN A 264 -14.28 13.77 -20.91
N ALA A 265 -15.26 13.10 -20.30
CA ALA A 265 -16.16 12.22 -21.04
C ALA A 265 -17.09 13.02 -21.98
N MET A 266 -17.07 12.70 -23.27
CA MET A 266 -18.01 13.18 -24.29
C MET A 266 -19.06 12.13 -24.69
N ALA A 267 -18.83 10.87 -24.30
CA ALA A 267 -19.68 9.73 -24.61
C ALA A 267 -19.59 8.69 -23.49
N ILE A 268 -20.74 8.10 -23.13
CA ILE A 268 -20.88 7.09 -22.09
C ILE A 268 -21.57 5.87 -22.71
N GLU A 269 -20.87 4.75 -22.74
CA GLU A 269 -21.39 3.47 -23.21
C GLU A 269 -22.13 2.78 -22.08
N VAL A 270 -23.30 2.24 -22.37
CA VAL A 270 -24.04 1.33 -21.50
C VAL A 270 -24.05 -0.02 -22.17
N TRP A 271 -23.68 -1.04 -21.42
CA TRP A 271 -23.54 -2.40 -21.92
C TRP A 271 -24.33 -3.40 -21.08
N LEU A 272 -24.73 -4.49 -21.73
CA LEU A 272 -25.45 -5.60 -21.13
C LEU A 272 -24.85 -6.93 -21.61
N PHE A 273 -24.47 -7.76 -20.64
CA PHE A 273 -24.03 -9.14 -20.78
C PHE A 273 -25.08 -10.08 -20.18
N ASP A 274 -25.45 -11.11 -20.92
CA ASP A 274 -26.40 -12.14 -20.52
C ASP A 274 -25.65 -13.47 -20.38
N LYS A 275 -25.79 -14.16 -19.24
CA LYS A 275 -25.16 -15.45 -19.01
C LYS A 275 -25.60 -16.48 -20.05
N ASP A 276 -26.84 -16.43 -20.53
CA ASP A 276 -27.33 -17.42 -21.49
C ASP A 276 -26.93 -17.05 -22.95
N ASP A 277 -26.28 -15.89 -23.17
CA ASP A 277 -25.69 -15.45 -24.44
C ASP A 277 -24.22 -15.00 -24.26
N PHE A 278 -23.33 -15.97 -24.06
CA PHE A 278 -21.88 -15.74 -23.85
C PHE A 278 -21.14 -15.09 -25.03
N VAL A 279 -21.76 -14.99 -26.21
CA VAL A 279 -21.06 -14.58 -27.45
C VAL A 279 -21.21 -13.08 -27.71
N ARG A 280 -22.24 -12.42 -27.16
CA ARG A 280 -22.58 -11.04 -27.53
C ARG A 280 -22.83 -10.17 -26.30
N THR A 281 -22.11 -9.06 -26.23
CA THR A 281 -22.45 -7.94 -25.34
C THR A 281 -23.21 -6.90 -26.16
N PHE A 282 -24.40 -6.51 -25.69
CA PHE A 282 -25.16 -5.44 -26.32
C PHE A 282 -24.69 -4.12 -25.75
N THR A 283 -24.42 -3.16 -26.63
CA THR A 283 -23.94 -1.82 -26.22
C THR A 283 -24.76 -0.74 -26.90
N LYS A 284 -25.06 0.33 -26.16
CA LYS A 284 -25.63 1.58 -26.65
C LYS A 284 -24.90 2.74 -26.01
N VAL A 285 -24.79 3.86 -26.71
CA VAL A 285 -23.91 4.96 -26.29
C VAL A 285 -24.70 6.25 -26.14
N PHE A 286 -24.67 6.85 -24.96
CA PHE A 286 -25.09 8.23 -24.75
C PHE A 286 -23.98 9.18 -25.18
N VAL A 287 -24.29 10.15 -26.02
CA VAL A 287 -23.29 11.10 -26.54
C VAL A 287 -23.68 12.54 -26.25
N SER A 288 -22.68 13.40 -26.11
CA SER A 288 -22.91 14.84 -26.01
C SER A 288 -23.47 15.43 -27.30
N ASP A 289 -24.05 16.63 -27.19
CA ASP A 289 -24.60 17.38 -28.32
C ASP A 289 -23.57 17.57 -29.44
N TYR A 290 -22.34 17.93 -29.07
CA TYR A 290 -21.23 18.09 -30.01
C TYR A 290 -20.93 16.80 -30.80
N VAL A 291 -20.86 15.66 -30.11
CA VAL A 291 -20.56 14.37 -30.73
C VAL A 291 -21.71 13.92 -31.62
N PHE A 292 -22.96 14.14 -31.19
CA PHE A 292 -24.14 13.78 -31.96
C PHE A 292 -24.22 14.54 -33.29
N ASN A 293 -23.85 15.82 -33.28
CA ASN A 293 -23.86 16.69 -34.46
C ASN A 293 -22.62 16.58 -35.35
N ASN A 294 -21.60 15.82 -34.94
CA ASN A 294 -20.40 15.58 -35.75
C ASN A 294 -20.46 14.19 -36.41
N PRO A 295 -20.69 14.10 -37.75
CA PRO A 295 -20.86 12.81 -38.43
C PRO A 295 -19.66 11.87 -38.30
N SER A 296 -18.45 12.41 -38.22
CA SER A 296 -17.22 11.62 -38.13
C SER A 296 -17.07 10.94 -36.77
N LEU A 297 -17.34 11.66 -35.68
CA LEU A 297 -17.30 11.14 -34.32
C LEU A 297 -18.44 10.16 -34.07
N ARG A 298 -19.64 10.50 -34.57
CA ARG A 298 -20.81 9.62 -34.47
C ARG A 298 -20.59 8.29 -35.21
N ALA A 299 -20.01 8.30 -36.41
CA ALA A 299 -19.75 7.08 -37.17
C ALA A 299 -18.81 6.12 -36.41
N ARG A 300 -17.78 6.64 -35.74
CA ARG A 300 -16.87 5.83 -34.90
C ARG A 300 -17.59 5.18 -33.72
N LEU A 301 -18.49 5.91 -33.06
CA LEU A 301 -19.27 5.35 -31.95
C LEU A 301 -20.36 4.37 -32.41
N GLN A 302 -20.87 4.54 -33.63
CA GLN A 302 -21.83 3.60 -34.22
C GLN A 302 -21.23 2.20 -34.48
N GLU A 303 -19.91 2.07 -34.58
CA GLU A 303 -19.24 0.75 -34.62
C GLU A 303 -19.35 -0.01 -33.30
N LYS A 304 -19.52 0.71 -32.17
CA LYS A 304 -19.65 0.12 -30.83
C LYS A 304 -21.09 -0.23 -30.50
N GLY A 305 -22.04 0.61 -30.92
CA GLY A 305 -23.45 0.42 -30.62
C GLY A 305 -24.31 1.59 -31.07
N ASP A 306 -25.61 1.53 -30.80
CA ASP A 306 -26.51 2.60 -31.20
C ASP A 306 -26.23 3.87 -30.39
N VAL A 307 -26.03 4.98 -31.13
CA VAL A 307 -25.73 6.28 -30.56
C VAL A 307 -27.02 7.05 -30.29
N VAL A 308 -27.17 7.53 -29.05
CA VAL A 308 -28.33 8.29 -28.58
C VAL A 308 -27.86 9.60 -27.95
N LEU A 309 -28.50 10.71 -28.32
CA LEU A 309 -28.20 12.01 -27.74
C LEU A 309 -28.52 12.01 -26.23
N ALA A 310 -27.54 12.36 -25.41
CA ALA A 310 -27.71 12.54 -23.99
C ALA A 310 -28.56 13.78 -23.71
N GLN A 311 -29.67 13.60 -23.00
CA GLN A 311 -30.51 14.68 -22.46
C GLN A 311 -31.09 14.22 -21.12
N PRO A 312 -31.39 15.14 -20.17
CA PRO A 312 -32.13 14.76 -18.96
C PRO A 312 -33.45 14.07 -19.35
N GLY A 313 -33.67 12.88 -18.80
CA GLY A 313 -34.82 12.03 -19.12
C GLY A 313 -34.65 11.13 -20.35
N ALA A 314 -33.54 11.23 -21.10
CA ALA A 314 -33.26 10.31 -22.21
C ALA A 314 -33.15 8.88 -21.70
N VAL A 315 -33.70 7.93 -22.47
CA VAL A 315 -33.73 6.52 -22.11
C VAL A 315 -33.17 5.68 -23.26
N ILE A 316 -32.30 4.73 -22.90
CA ILE A 316 -31.91 3.63 -23.78
C ILE A 316 -32.34 2.31 -23.16
N VAL A 317 -32.70 1.37 -24.03
CA VAL A 317 -33.11 0.02 -23.62
C VAL A 317 -32.21 -0.97 -24.34
N LEU A 318 -31.56 -1.85 -23.58
CA LEU A 318 -30.79 -2.97 -24.07
C LEU A 318 -31.57 -4.25 -23.77
N GLU A 319 -31.75 -5.10 -24.78
CA GLU A 319 -32.49 -6.36 -24.65
C GLU A 319 -31.67 -7.51 -25.20
N THR A 320 -31.55 -8.57 -24.41
CA THR A 320 -31.04 -9.88 -24.83
C THR A 320 -32.21 -10.85 -24.93
N ASN A 321 -31.93 -12.15 -25.08
CA ASN A 321 -32.98 -13.16 -25.06
C ASN A 321 -33.66 -13.25 -23.68
N THR A 322 -32.90 -13.16 -22.59
CA THR A 322 -33.42 -13.40 -21.23
C THR A 322 -33.48 -12.16 -20.35
N LEU A 323 -32.78 -11.08 -20.71
CA LEU A 323 -32.68 -9.86 -19.89
C LEU A 323 -33.07 -8.61 -20.68
N ARG A 324 -33.58 -7.63 -19.94
CA ARG A 324 -33.79 -6.27 -20.41
C ARG A 324 -33.19 -5.30 -19.40
N VAL A 325 -32.40 -4.34 -19.88
CA VAL A 325 -31.86 -3.24 -19.09
C VAL A 325 -32.37 -1.93 -19.66
N GLN A 326 -32.87 -1.06 -18.80
CA GLN A 326 -33.21 0.31 -19.12
C GLN A 326 -32.21 1.23 -18.42
N ALA A 327 -31.60 2.13 -19.19
CA ALA A 327 -30.74 3.16 -18.66
C ALA A 327 -31.37 4.53 -18.93
N ARG A 328 -31.65 5.28 -17.87
CA ARG A 328 -32.28 6.60 -17.91
C ARG A 328 -31.30 7.66 -17.41
N VAL A 329 -31.12 8.72 -18.17
CA VAL A 329 -30.38 9.90 -17.72
C VAL A 329 -31.26 10.65 -16.72
N VAL A 330 -30.87 10.68 -15.46
CA VAL A 330 -31.61 11.38 -14.39
C VAL A 330 -31.25 12.86 -14.37
N GLU A 331 -29.96 13.15 -14.50
CA GLU A 331 -29.43 14.51 -14.51
C GLU A 331 -28.17 14.54 -15.36
N MET A 332 -27.97 15.62 -16.11
CA MET A 332 -26.69 15.89 -16.75
C MET A 332 -26.41 17.39 -16.81
N SER A 333 -25.14 17.76 -16.79
CA SER A 333 -24.66 19.11 -17.09
C SER A 333 -23.40 19.05 -17.94
N TYR A 334 -23.26 20.01 -18.84
CA TYR A 334 -22.05 20.19 -19.63
C TYR A 334 -21.00 21.03 -18.89
N GLY A 335 -19.73 20.84 -19.24
CA GLY A 335 -18.64 21.67 -18.74
C GLY A 335 -18.76 23.12 -19.20
N VAL A 336 -18.77 24.05 -18.24
CA VAL A 336 -18.93 25.50 -18.49
C VAL A 336 -17.79 26.08 -19.35
N ASN A 337 -16.61 25.47 -19.31
CA ASN A 337 -15.41 25.89 -20.07
C ASN A 337 -15.01 24.87 -21.13
N ALA A 338 -15.91 23.98 -21.53
CA ALA A 338 -15.62 23.00 -22.57
C ALA A 338 -15.48 23.71 -23.93
N ALA A 339 -14.35 23.48 -24.60
CA ALA A 339 -14.11 23.91 -25.97
C ALA A 339 -13.88 22.66 -26.83
N PRO A 340 -14.78 22.32 -27.77
CA PRO A 340 -16.00 23.03 -28.19
C PRO A 340 -17.15 23.03 -27.15
N PRO A 341 -18.11 23.96 -27.24
CA PRO A 341 -19.26 24.00 -26.32
C PRO A 341 -20.07 22.70 -26.34
N ASN A 342 -20.66 22.33 -25.20
CA ASN A 342 -21.48 21.12 -25.03
C ASN A 342 -20.80 19.82 -25.48
N SER A 343 -19.46 19.76 -25.39
CA SER A 343 -18.69 18.57 -25.78
C SER A 343 -18.52 17.59 -24.63
N THR A 344 -18.19 18.07 -23.43
CA THR A 344 -17.83 17.21 -22.29
C THR A 344 -18.87 17.30 -21.18
N PHE A 345 -19.19 16.18 -20.55
CA PHE A 345 -20.03 16.11 -19.37
C PHE A 345 -19.26 16.58 -18.14
N GLN A 346 -19.86 17.48 -17.34
CA GLN A 346 -19.36 17.86 -16.02
C GLN A 346 -20.00 17.01 -14.92
N ARG A 347 -21.30 16.75 -15.03
CA ARG A 347 -22.04 15.83 -14.16
C ARG A 347 -22.95 14.98 -15.03
N PHE A 348 -23.00 13.68 -14.78
CA PHE A 348 -23.89 12.78 -15.49
C PHE A 348 -24.36 11.71 -14.50
N ILE A 349 -25.67 11.61 -14.29
CA ILE A 349 -26.29 10.66 -13.38
C ILE A 349 -27.18 9.74 -14.19
N LEU A 350 -26.90 8.43 -14.09
CA LEU A 350 -27.61 7.39 -14.82
C LEU A 350 -28.32 6.46 -13.84
N GLU A 351 -29.59 6.22 -14.11
CA GLU A 351 -30.38 5.19 -13.45
C GLU A 351 -30.41 3.94 -14.34
N LEU A 352 -29.90 2.82 -13.81
CA LEU A 352 -29.92 1.52 -14.45
C LEU A 352 -30.96 0.64 -13.75
N ALA A 353 -31.88 0.09 -14.51
CA ALA A 353 -32.86 -0.87 -14.03
C ALA A 353 -32.86 -2.12 -14.93
N SER A 354 -32.88 -3.32 -14.34
CA SER A 354 -32.89 -4.58 -15.10
C SER A 354 -34.09 -5.46 -14.76
N TRP A 355 -34.54 -6.24 -15.74
CA TRP A 355 -35.63 -7.19 -15.63
C TRP A 355 -35.28 -8.49 -16.35
N ARG A 356 -35.85 -9.60 -15.87
CA ARG A 356 -35.87 -10.85 -16.62
C ARG A 356 -37.04 -10.84 -17.61
N LYS A 357 -36.76 -11.19 -18.85
CA LYS A 357 -37.77 -11.42 -19.88
C LYS A 357 -38.36 -12.82 -19.70
N PRO A 358 -39.69 -12.99 -19.82
CA PRO A 358 -40.29 -14.31 -19.88
C PRO A 358 -39.77 -15.05 -21.14
N GLN A 359 -39.15 -16.22 -20.95
CA GLN A 359 -38.74 -17.08 -22.07
C GLN A 359 -40.00 -17.53 -22.82
N GLY A 360 -40.16 -17.11 -24.08
CA GLY A 360 -41.25 -17.58 -24.95
C GLY A 360 -42.25 -16.52 -25.45
N GLY A 361 -41.90 -15.24 -25.48
CA GLY A 361 -42.65 -14.27 -26.28
C GLY A 361 -42.19 -14.31 -27.74
N MET A 362 -43.03 -14.80 -28.65
CA MET A 362 -42.91 -14.50 -30.10
C MET A 362 -42.70 -12.99 -30.30
N PRO A 363 -42.07 -12.54 -31.40
CA PRO A 363 -42.15 -11.12 -31.78
C PRO A 363 -43.63 -10.76 -31.79
N THR A 364 -44.04 -9.87 -30.89
CA THR A 364 -45.36 -9.27 -30.97
C THR A 364 -45.47 -8.68 -32.36
N ALA A 365 -46.41 -9.24 -33.12
CA ALA A 365 -46.88 -8.72 -34.38
C ALA A 365 -47.12 -7.20 -34.28
N PRO A 366 -47.07 -6.48 -35.41
CA PRO A 366 -47.11 -5.02 -35.42
C PRO A 366 -48.37 -4.52 -34.70
N LEU A 367 -48.26 -3.32 -34.12
CA LEU A 367 -49.37 -2.52 -33.60
C LEU A 367 -50.67 -2.78 -34.38
N PRO A 368 -51.83 -2.95 -33.72
CA PRO A 368 -53.10 -2.96 -34.43
C PRO A 368 -53.20 -1.62 -35.18
N ALA A 369 -53.23 -1.73 -36.51
CA ALA A 369 -53.50 -0.62 -37.40
C ALA A 369 -54.77 0.06 -36.92
N GLN A 370 -54.66 1.33 -36.53
CA GLN A 370 -55.83 2.16 -36.33
C GLN A 370 -56.57 2.19 -37.67
N THR A 371 -57.77 1.61 -37.69
CA THR A 371 -58.69 1.67 -38.81
C THR A 371 -59.12 3.11 -39.02
N ILE A 372 -58.49 3.79 -39.97
CA ILE A 372 -59.00 5.02 -40.56
C ILE A 372 -60.12 4.60 -41.53
N PRO A 373 -61.36 5.11 -41.40
CA PRO A 373 -62.40 4.86 -42.39
C PRO A 373 -62.00 5.48 -43.73
N ALA A 374 -62.07 4.68 -44.80
CA ALA A 374 -61.84 5.13 -46.16
C ALA A 374 -62.93 6.11 -46.59
N ALA A 375 -62.53 7.31 -47.03
CA ALA A 375 -63.29 8.10 -47.99
C ALA A 375 -62.35 9.02 -48.80
N THR A 376 -62.31 8.74 -50.11
CA THR A 376 -62.20 9.68 -51.24
C THR A 376 -60.96 10.59 -51.37
N ALA A 377 -60.16 10.31 -52.40
CA ALA A 377 -59.50 11.34 -53.22
C ALA A 377 -60.56 12.00 -54.17
N PRO A 378 -60.27 13.08 -54.94
CA PRO A 378 -59.01 13.84 -55.10
C PRO A 378 -59.17 15.38 -55.10
N THR A 379 -58.08 16.14 -54.91
CA THR A 379 -57.80 17.40 -55.66
C THR A 379 -56.40 17.97 -55.38
N GLN A 380 -55.55 17.94 -56.42
CA GLN A 380 -54.56 18.91 -56.91
C GLN A 380 -53.48 19.59 -56.00
N PRO A 381 -52.32 19.98 -56.59
CA PRO A 381 -51.05 20.15 -55.89
C PRO A 381 -50.83 21.59 -55.40
N GLN A 382 -50.41 21.75 -54.14
CA GLN A 382 -49.92 23.04 -53.64
C GLN A 382 -48.38 23.04 -53.61
N THR A 383 -47.85 23.84 -54.53
CA THR A 383 -46.46 24.31 -54.64
C THR A 383 -46.01 24.98 -53.35
N PHE A 384 -44.94 24.45 -52.72
CA PHE A 384 -44.19 25.18 -51.71
C PHE A 384 -42.96 25.84 -52.33
N ALA A 385 -42.80 27.12 -51.99
CA ALA A 385 -41.85 28.08 -52.53
C ALA A 385 -40.37 27.78 -52.15
N PRO A 386 -39.40 28.23 -52.97
CA PRO A 386 -37.98 28.03 -52.72
C PRO A 386 -37.44 28.87 -51.55
N ALA A 387 -36.35 28.36 -50.95
CA ALA A 387 -35.65 28.91 -49.79
C ALA A 387 -35.14 30.35 -50.01
N PRO A 388 -35.10 31.20 -48.95
CA PRO A 388 -34.58 32.54 -49.04
C PRO A 388 -33.05 32.56 -49.22
N VAL A 389 -32.64 33.35 -50.20
CA VAL A 389 -31.24 33.68 -50.53
C VAL A 389 -30.66 34.58 -49.43
N PHE A 390 -29.56 34.16 -48.80
CA PHE A 390 -28.78 35.01 -47.90
C PHE A 390 -27.96 36.00 -48.72
N ASN A 391 -28.30 37.29 -48.62
CA ASN A 391 -27.47 38.38 -49.11
C ASN A 391 -26.43 38.75 -48.02
N PRO A 392 -25.14 38.94 -48.35
CA PRO A 392 -24.11 39.26 -47.38
C PRO A 392 -24.27 40.69 -46.83
N ALA A 393 -24.09 40.85 -45.52
CA ALA A 393 -24.12 42.13 -44.83
C ALA A 393 -22.82 42.95 -45.07
N PRO A 394 -22.89 44.29 -45.13
CA PRO A 394 -21.80 45.19 -45.51
C PRO A 394 -20.70 45.34 -44.41
N PRO A 395 -19.49 45.79 -44.80
CA PRO A 395 -18.35 45.88 -43.88
C PRO A 395 -18.55 47.01 -42.87
N GLN A 396 -18.46 46.68 -41.58
CA GLN A 396 -18.49 47.66 -40.50
C GLN A 396 -17.06 47.94 -40.01
N THR A 397 -16.77 49.22 -40.09
CA THR A 397 -15.58 50.02 -39.79
C THR A 397 -14.89 49.74 -38.45
N HIS A 398 -13.57 49.74 -38.52
CA HIS A 398 -12.58 49.77 -37.44
C HIS A 398 -12.79 50.96 -36.50
N VAL A 399 -12.77 50.74 -35.18
CA VAL A 399 -12.72 51.80 -34.16
C VAL A 399 -11.42 51.63 -33.36
N PRO A 400 -10.54 52.64 -33.23
CA PRO A 400 -9.29 52.51 -32.50
C PRO A 400 -9.40 52.84 -30.99
N ILE A 401 -8.96 51.86 -30.18
CA ILE A 401 -8.06 51.87 -29.00
C ILE A 401 -8.20 52.98 -27.92
N PRO A 402 -8.01 52.62 -26.62
CA PRO A 402 -6.99 53.32 -25.83
C PRO A 402 -5.94 52.37 -25.22
N GLN A 403 -4.67 52.70 -25.47
CA GLN A 403 -3.49 52.04 -24.91
C GLN A 403 -3.34 52.50 -23.45
N GLN A 404 -3.09 51.55 -22.54
CA GLN A 404 -2.64 51.86 -21.18
C GLN A 404 -1.15 51.51 -21.01
N PRO A 405 -0.45 52.23 -20.11
CA PRO A 405 0.96 52.56 -20.29
C PRO A 405 1.90 51.44 -19.83
N THR A 406 2.91 51.17 -20.65
CA THR A 406 4.11 50.42 -20.28
C THR A 406 5.05 51.28 -19.45
N THR A 407 5.01 51.17 -18.11
CA THR A 407 6.16 51.43 -17.22
C THR A 407 5.91 50.80 -15.85
N MET A 408 6.50 49.63 -15.57
CA MET A 408 6.69 49.17 -14.19
C MET A 408 8.02 49.71 -13.67
N PRO A 409 8.09 50.26 -12.44
CA PRO A 409 9.36 50.63 -11.81
C PRO A 409 10.20 49.37 -11.52
N PRO A 410 11.55 49.48 -11.51
CA PRO A 410 12.42 48.34 -11.26
C PRO A 410 12.18 47.76 -9.86
N MET A 411 11.95 46.45 -9.82
CA MET A 411 11.75 45.66 -8.62
C MET A 411 13.02 45.72 -7.76
N ALA A 412 12.89 46.16 -6.52
CA ALA A 412 13.98 46.11 -5.55
C ALA A 412 14.40 44.65 -5.32
N PRO A 413 15.71 44.35 -5.23
CA PRO A 413 16.18 43.01 -4.93
C PRO A 413 15.72 42.58 -3.52
N PRO A 414 15.41 41.28 -3.31
CA PRO A 414 14.97 40.78 -2.02
C PRO A 414 16.06 41.00 -0.96
N ALA A 415 15.64 41.45 0.22
CA ALA A 415 16.50 41.66 1.37
C ALA A 415 17.20 40.34 1.78
N ALA A 416 18.49 40.43 2.08
CA ALA A 416 19.29 39.31 2.55
C ALA A 416 18.71 38.73 3.86
N PRO A 417 18.78 37.40 4.07
CA PRO A 417 18.36 36.80 5.31
C PRO A 417 19.25 37.28 6.48
N PRO A 418 18.69 37.45 7.69
CA PRO A 418 19.47 37.84 8.85
C PRO A 418 20.53 36.77 9.19
N PRO A 419 21.68 37.16 9.76
CA PRO A 419 22.74 36.23 10.09
C PRO A 419 22.26 35.20 11.11
N ARG A 420 22.61 33.93 10.87
CA ARG A 420 22.41 32.83 11.81
C ARG A 420 23.13 33.16 13.12
N THR A 421 22.36 33.35 14.19
CA THR A 421 22.88 33.28 15.55
C THR A 421 23.24 31.82 15.83
N LEU A 422 24.54 31.53 15.89
CA LEU A 422 25.04 30.27 16.44
C LEU A 422 24.65 30.19 17.93
N PRO A 423 24.18 29.03 18.42
CA PRO A 423 24.09 28.77 19.86
C PRO A 423 25.49 28.88 20.49
N PRO A 424 25.60 29.35 21.75
CA PRO A 424 26.88 29.41 22.46
C PRO A 424 27.48 28.01 22.60
N ASP A 425 28.79 27.94 22.42
CA ASP A 425 29.63 26.76 22.61
C ASP A 425 29.40 26.16 24.01
N ASP A 426 28.69 25.04 24.08
CA ASP A 426 28.77 24.11 25.20
C ASP A 426 30.05 23.30 24.99
N ASP A 427 31.14 23.80 25.58
CA ASP A 427 32.42 23.13 25.76
C ASP A 427 32.23 21.91 26.69
N PRO A 428 32.32 20.66 26.19
CA PRO A 428 32.21 19.47 27.02
C PRO A 428 33.58 19.00 27.55
N PHE A 429 34.65 19.77 27.34
CA PHE A 429 36.01 19.43 27.76
C PHE A 429 36.67 20.59 28.49
N GLY A 430 36.19 20.82 29.72
CA GLY A 430 36.92 21.57 30.74
C GLY A 430 38.32 20.99 30.94
N GLY A 431 39.32 21.69 30.42
CA GLY A 431 40.74 21.37 30.54
C GLY A 431 41.57 22.64 30.53
N THR A 432 41.65 23.29 31.69
CA THR A 432 42.61 24.37 31.96
C THR A 432 44.03 23.82 31.85
N GLY A 433 44.73 24.21 30.78
CA GLY A 433 46.15 23.94 30.57
C GLY A 433 46.91 25.25 30.34
N ASP A 434 47.09 26.02 31.41
CA ASP A 434 48.02 27.14 31.45
C ASP A 434 49.46 26.60 31.30
N PHE A 435 50.07 26.81 30.14
CA PHE A 435 51.52 26.68 29.96
C PHE A 435 52.08 28.06 29.59
N ALA A 436 52.49 28.81 30.62
CA ALA A 436 53.49 29.86 30.47
C ALA A 436 54.89 29.22 30.51
N PRO A 437 55.79 29.52 29.57
CA PRO A 437 57.17 29.04 29.62
C PRO A 437 58.00 29.87 30.60
N ILE A 438 58.75 29.20 31.47
CA ILE A 438 59.81 29.80 32.28
C ILE A 438 61.10 29.06 31.91
N GLY A 439 62.10 29.80 31.41
CA GLY A 439 63.49 29.35 31.26
C GLY A 439 63.85 28.86 29.86
#